data_AF-A0A960KC22-F1
#
_entry.id   AF-A0A960KC22-F1
#
_cell.length_a   1.000
_cell.length_b   1.000
_cell.length_c   1.000
_cell.angle_alpha   90.00
_cell.angle_beta   90.00
_cell.angle_gamma   90.00
#
_symmetry.space_group_name_H-M   'P 1'
#
loop_
_entity.id
_entity.type
_entity.pdbx_description
1 polymer ?
#
loop_
_entity_poly.entity_id
_entity_poly.type
_entity_poly.pdbx_seq_one_letter_code
_entity_poly.pdbx_strand_id
1 'polypeptide(L)' 'MAIDEASVPDLLGRDRFFDTDISDRTSVPGVVTGLAVTGAGGDVLFVEATALPA' A
#
# COMPACT_ATOMS: atom_id res chain seq x y z
N MET A 1 30.85 -12.29 11.01
CA MET A 1 29.46 -11.97 11.35
C MET A 1 28.76 -11.66 10.04
N ALA A 2 27.85 -12.53 9.61
CA ALA A 2 27.07 -12.31 8.40
C ALA A 2 25.82 -11.51 8.78
N ILE A 3 25.47 -10.53 7.96
CA ILE A 3 24.20 -9.81 8.04
C ILE A 3 23.32 -10.38 6.94
N ASP A 4 22.16 -10.91 7.33
CA ASP A 4 21.19 -11.54 6.44
C ASP A 4 19.79 -10.93 6.62
N GLU A 5 18.82 -11.43 5.85
CA GLU A 5 17.43 -10.94 5.87
C GLU A 5 16.80 -11.05 7.26
N ALA A 6 17.10 -12.12 8.00
CA ALA A 6 16.60 -12.33 9.35
C ALA A 6 17.15 -11.31 10.35
N SER A 7 18.30 -10.69 10.05
CA SER A 7 18.91 -9.66 10.88
C SER A 7 18.22 -8.28 10.77
N VAL A 8 17.37 -8.07 9.77
CA VAL A 8 16.77 -6.76 9.46
C VAL A 8 15.93 -6.19 10.61
N PRO A 9 15.03 -6.94 11.28
CA PRO A 9 14.22 -6.40 12.38
C PRO A 9 15.04 -5.94 13.58
N ASP A 10 16.14 -6.63 13.88
CA ASP A 10 17.02 -6.29 15.00
C ASP A 10 17.83 -5.00 14.71
N LEU A 11 18.15 -4.75 13.44
CA LEU A 11 18.97 -3.61 13.01
C LEU A 11 18.14 -2.35 12.70
N LEU A 12 16.97 -2.52 12.09
CA LEU A 12 16.12 -1.41 11.63
C LEU A 12 14.86 -1.23 12.48
N GLY A 13 14.59 -2.16 13.40
CA GLY A 13 13.40 -2.16 14.24
C GLY A 13 12.18 -2.74 13.53
N ARG A 14 10.98 -2.37 14.00
CA ARG A 14 9.71 -2.87 13.48
C ARG A 14 9.50 -2.49 12.01
N ASP A 15 8.86 -3.39 11.26
CA ASP A 15 8.40 -3.15 9.90
C ASP A 15 7.59 -1.85 9.78
N ARG A 16 7.99 -1.04 8.81
CA ARG A 16 7.31 0.23 8.49
C ARG A 16 6.29 0.08 7.37
N PHE A 17 6.49 -0.91 6.52
CA PHE A 17 5.62 -1.22 5.39
C PHE A 17 5.06 -2.61 5.64
N PHE A 18 3.74 -2.68 5.63
CA PHE A 18 3.02 -3.94 5.68
C PHE A 18 2.49 -4.21 4.28
N ASP A 19 2.28 -5.48 3.97
CA ASP A 19 1.56 -5.85 2.77
C ASP A 19 0.23 -5.09 2.77
N THR A 20 0.11 -4.16 1.84
CA THR A 20 -1.11 -3.36 1.72
C THR A 20 -2.17 -4.30 1.18
N ASP A 21 -3.12 -4.71 2.02
CA ASP A 21 -4.18 -5.62 1.61
C ASP A 21 -5.14 -4.91 0.64
N ILE A 22 -4.79 -4.97 -0.64
CA ILE A 22 -5.61 -4.46 -1.75
C ILE A 22 -7.01 -5.09 -1.68
N SER A 23 -7.08 -6.35 -1.25
CA SER A 23 -8.33 -7.09 -1.02
C SER A 23 -9.22 -6.40 0.02
N ASP A 24 -8.64 -5.99 1.15
CA ASP A 24 -9.42 -5.38 2.24
C ASP A 24 -9.99 -4.03 1.82
N ARG A 25 -9.23 -3.23 1.06
CA ARG A 25 -9.68 -1.90 0.63
C ARG A 25 -10.68 -1.93 -0.51
N THR A 26 -10.57 -2.87 -1.46
CA THR A 26 -11.52 -2.99 -2.57
C THR A 26 -12.85 -3.64 -2.16
N SER A 27 -12.93 -4.20 -0.95
CA SER A 27 -14.19 -4.67 -0.36
C SER A 27 -15.15 -3.52 0.00
N VAL A 28 -14.66 -2.29 0.11
CA VAL A 28 -15.47 -1.11 0.45
C VAL A 28 -16.16 -0.57 -0.81
N PRO A 29 -17.51 -0.45 -0.84
CA PRO A 29 -18.22 0.13 -1.97
C PRO A 29 -17.74 1.55 -2.30
N GLY A 30 -17.49 1.82 -3.58
CA GLY A 30 -16.98 3.11 -4.04
C GLY A 30 -15.45 3.25 -3.96
N VAL A 31 -14.73 2.21 -3.53
CA VAL A 31 -13.26 2.20 -3.52
C VAL A 31 -12.72 1.29 -4.63
N VAL A 32 -11.75 1.78 -5.39
CA VAL A 32 -11.06 1.02 -6.44
C VAL A 32 -9.55 1.23 -6.40
N THR A 33 -8.81 0.26 -6.91
CA THR A 33 -7.36 0.38 -7.11
C THR A 33 -7.05 0.96 -8.48
N GLY A 34 -6.15 1.94 -8.55
CA GLY A 34 -5.65 2.54 -9.77
C GLY A 34 -4.13 2.53 -9.84
N LEU A 35 -3.58 2.61 -11.05
CA LEU A 35 -2.14 2.76 -11.29
C LEU A 35 -1.86 4.18 -11.77
N ALA A 36 -0.95 4.87 -11.07
CA ALA A 36 -0.49 6.20 -11.43
C ALA A 36 0.93 6.16 -11.96
N VAL A 37 1.27 7.13 -12.81
CA VAL A 37 2.63 7.33 -13.34
C VAL A 37 3.13 8.69 -12.89
N THR A 38 4.36 8.72 -12.37
CA THR A 38 5.08 9.91 -11.93
C THR A 38 6.45 9.97 -12.60
N GLY A 39 7.15 11.09 -12.46
CA GLY A 39 8.52 11.23 -12.98
C GLY A 39 9.54 10.26 -12.35
N ALA A 40 9.23 9.68 -11.18
CA ALA A 40 10.09 8.74 -10.48
C ALA A 40 9.68 7.26 -10.68
N GLY A 41 8.56 6.99 -11.35
CA GLY A 41 8.02 5.64 -11.54
C GLY A 41 6.51 5.56 -11.34
N GLY A 42 5.99 4.34 -11.21
CA GLY A 42 4.57 4.07 -10.96
C GLY A 42 4.21 3.98 -9.49
N ASP A 43 2.96 4.26 -9.15
CA ASP A 43 2.41 4.11 -7.80
C ASP A 43 1.01 3.48 -7.84
N VAL A 44 0.63 2.79 -6.76
CA VAL A 44 -0.69 2.19 -6.58
C VAL A 44 -1.54 3.15 -5.76
N LEU A 45 -2.65 3.60 -6.33
CA LEU A 45 -3.60 4.50 -5.67
C LEU A 45 -4.87 3.74 -5.28
N PHE A 46 -5.48 4.17 -4.17
CA PHE A 46 -6.86 3.82 -3.83
C PHE A 46 -7.72 5.05 -4.04
N VAL A 47 -8.64 4.95 -4.98
CA VAL A 47 -9.57 6.03 -5.33
C VAL A 47 -10.91 5.74 -4.68
N GLU A 48 -11.42 6.71 -3.93
CA GLU A 48 -12.68 6.59 -3.19
C GLU A 48 -13.71 7.58 -3.76
N ALA A 49 -14.93 7.12 -3.97
CA ALA A 49 -16.04 7.91 -4.47
C ALA A 49 -17.31 7.64 -3.65
N THR A 50 -18.03 8.71 -3.32
CA THR A 50 -19.33 8.64 -2.63
C THR A 50 -20.40 9.30 -3.48
N ALA A 51 -21.51 8.58 -3.71
CA ALA A 51 -22.68 9.16 -4.36
C ALA A 51 -23.48 9.99 -3.34
N LEU A 52 -23.68 11.27 -3.64
CA LEU A 52 -24.54 12.15 -2.85
C LEU A 52 -25.94 12.26 -3.50
N PRO A 53 -26.99 12.51 -2.71
CA PRO A 53 -28.31 12.86 -3.24
C PRO A 53 -28.24 14.10 -4.14
N ALA A 54 -29.18 14.19 -5.08
CA ALA A 54 -29.36 15.35 -5.95
C ALA A 54 -29.91 16.57 -5.19
#